data_AF-A0AAX3ITW4-F1
#
_entry.id   AF-A0AAX3ITW4-F1
#
_cell.length_a   1.000
_cell.length_b   1.000
_cell.length_c   1.000
_cell.angle_alpha   90.00
_cell.angle_beta   90.00
_cell.angle_gamma   90.00
#
_symmetry.space_group_name_H-M   'P 1'
#
loop_
_entity.id
_entity.type
_entity.pdbx_description
1 polymer ?
#
loop_
_entity_poly.entity_id
_entity_poly.type
_entity_poly.pdbx_seq_one_letter_code
_entity_poly.pdbx_strand_id
1 'polypeptide(L)' 'MDYDYQKGFEEGYRMIMGASALLPLAPIQPLTPLGSTPFREGLKAGINLAKRNNQQSFNNIFK' A
#
# COMPACT_ATOMS: atom_id res chain seq x y z
N MET A 1 -7.20 5.15 16.22
CA MET A 1 -8.01 4.35 15.27
C MET A 1 -7.38 4.34 13.87
N ASP A 2 -6.63 5.36 13.43
CA ASP A 2 -5.97 5.37 12.10
C ASP A 2 -4.68 4.55 11.97
N TYR A 3 -4.08 4.17 13.11
CA TYR A 3 -2.79 3.49 13.13
C TYR A 3 -2.83 2.09 12.50
N ASP A 4 -3.97 1.41 12.54
CA ASP A 4 -4.12 0.07 11.96
C ASP A 4 -4.16 0.10 10.44
N TYR A 5 -4.82 1.10 9.84
CA TYR A 5 -4.83 1.28 8.39
C TYR A 5 -3.43 1.64 7.87
N GLN A 6 -2.76 2.59 8.54
CA GLN A 6 -1.39 2.97 8.20
C GLN A 6 -0.44 1.78 8.25
N LYS A 7 -0.46 0.99 9.33
CA LYS A 7 0.37 -0.22 9.45
C LYS A 7 0.10 -1.21 8.32
N GLY A 8 -1.17 -1.47 8.03
CA GLY A 8 -1.55 -2.34 6.91
C GLY A 8 -0.96 -1.84 5.61
N PHE A 9 -1.10 -0.54 5.32
CA PHE A 9 -0.56 0.08 4.12
C PHE A 9 0.95 -0.07 4.00
N GLU A 10 1.68 0.22 5.08
CA GLU A 10 3.14 0.09 5.11
C GLU A 10 3.59 -1.35 4.89
N GLU A 11 2.93 -2.32 5.53
CA GLU A 11 3.22 -3.73 5.36
C GLU A 11 2.93 -4.20 3.93
N GLY A 12 1.74 -3.88 3.41
CA GLY A 12 1.36 -4.23 2.04
C GLY A 12 2.28 -3.63 0.98
N TYR A 13 2.76 -2.40 1.20
CA TYR A 13 3.73 -1.77 0.30
C TYR A 13 5.09 -2.49 0.32
N ARG A 14 5.60 -2.82 1.51
CA ARG A 14 6.87 -3.55 1.70
C ARG A 14 6.81 -4.98 1.16
N MET A 15 5.65 -5.65 1.18
CA MET A 15 5.51 -6.99 0.60
C MET A 15 5.88 -7.04 -0.90
N ILE A 16 5.68 -5.93 -1.62
CA ILE A 16 5.96 -5.85 -3.05
C ILE A 16 7.29 -5.15 -3.33
N MET A 17 7.60 -4.07 -2.62
CA MET A 17 8.82 -3.26 -2.88
C MET A 17 10.05 -3.77 -2.11
N GLY A 18 9.87 -4.68 -1.15
CA GLY A 18 10.92 -5.17 -0.26
C GLY A 18 10.98 -4.42 1.07
N ALA A 19 11.58 -5.07 2.08
CA ALA A 19 11.62 -4.56 3.46
C ALA A 19 12.38 -3.23 3.61
N SER A 20 13.36 -2.97 2.74
CA SER A 20 14.18 -1.75 2.75
C SER A 20 13.60 -0.61 1.90
N ALA A 21 12.40 -0.77 1.35
CA ALA A 21 11.77 0.27 0.55
C ALA A 21 11.41 1.48 1.40
N LEU A 22 11.68 2.69 0.86
CA LEU A 22 11.18 3.92 1.45
C LEU A 22 9.64 3.89 1.42
N LEU A 23 9.04 4.05 2.59
CA LEU A 23 7.59 4.05 2.73
C LEU A 23 7.03 5.38 2.23
N PRO A 24 6.02 5.36 1.33
CA PRO A 24 5.27 6.56 1.00
C PRO A 24 4.37 6.95 2.17
N LEU A 25 3.94 8.22 2.18
CA LEU A 25 2.95 8.67 3.15
C LEU A 25 1.67 7.84 3.01
N ALA A 26 1.21 7.26 4.12
CA ALA A 26 -0.03 6.52 4.14
C ALA A 26 -1.22 7.43 3.84
N PRO A 27 -2.17 7.00 2.99
CA PRO A 27 -3.38 7.78 2.73
C PRO A 27 -4.26 7.84 3.98
N ILE A 28 -5.10 8.87 4.06
CA ILE A 28 -6.11 8.99 5.11
C ILE A 28 -7.02 7.77 5.03
N GLN A 29 -7.26 7.14 6.19
CA GLN A 29 -8.08 5.94 6.27
C GLN A 29 -9.49 6.22 5.73
N PRO A 30 -9.96 5.44 4.74
CA PRO A 30 -11.35 5.50 4.30
C PRO A 30 -12.26 4.79 5.32
N LEU A 31 -13.58 5.04 5.21
CA LEU A 31 -14.56 4.27 5.96
C LEU A 31 -14.35 2.77 5.70
N THR A 32 -14.13 2.01 6.77
CA THR A 32 -13.85 0.58 6.66
C THR A 32 -15.13 -0.16 6.24
N PRO A 33 -15.11 -0.93 5.13
CA PRO A 33 -16.26 -1.72 4.72
C PRO A 33 -16.63 -2.76 5.76
N LEU A 34 -17.93 -3.06 5.86
CA LEU A 34 -18.43 -4.18 6.66
C LEU A 34 -17.75 -5.49 6.25
N GLY A 35 -17.34 -6.29 7.24
CA GLY A 35 -16.62 -7.55 7.00
C GLY A 35 -15.12 -7.39 6.71
N SER A 36 -14.58 -6.17 6.73
CA SER A 36 -13.14 -5.92 6.67
C SER A 36 -12.61 -5.27 7.95
N THR A 37 -11.30 -5.11 8.03
CA THR A 37 -10.63 -4.37 9.10
C THR A 37 -9.83 -3.21 8.50
N PRO A 38 -9.62 -2.12 9.24
CA PRO A 38 -8.76 -1.01 8.80
C PRO A 38 -7.41 -1.50 8.25
N PHE A 39 -6.79 -2.45 8.97
CA PHE A 39 -5.54 -3.08 8.57
C PHE A 39 -5.62 -3.77 7.21
N ARG A 40 -6.66 -4.58 6.96
CA ARG A 40 -6.82 -5.29 5.68
C ARG A 40 -7.01 -4.32 4.51
N GLU A 41 -7.76 -3.24 4.72
CA GLU A 41 -7.94 -2.21 3.69
C GLU A 41 -6.66 -1.41 3.45
N GLY A 42 -5.91 -1.11 4.51
CA GLY A 42 -4.57 -0.53 4.41
C GLY A 42 -3.66 -1.41 3.58
N LEU A 43 -3.59 -2.70 3.91
CA LEU A 43 -2.76 -3.70 3.22
C LEU A 43 -3.07 -3.80 1.73
N LYS A 44 -4.36 -3.81 1.36
CA LYS A 44 -4.78 -3.74 -0.05
C LYS A 44 -4.29 -2.45 -0.72
N ALA A 45 -4.44 -1.30 -0.06
CA ALA A 45 -4.02 -0.01 -0.60
C ALA A 45 -2.50 0.05 -0.83
N GLY A 46 -1.71 -0.45 0.12
CA GLY A 46 -0.25 -0.52 0.03
C GLY A 46 0.22 -1.38 -1.13
N ILE A 47 -0.33 -2.60 -1.25
CA ILE A 47 -0.04 -3.51 -2.37
C ILE A 47 -0.39 -2.87 -3.71
N ASN A 48 -1.56 -2.22 -3.81
CA ASN A 48 -2.01 -1.59 -5.04
C ASN A 48 -1.08 -0.46 -5.49
N LEU A 49 -0.63 0.39 -4.56
CA LEU A 49 0.31 1.46 -4.87
C LEU A 49 1.66 0.89 -5.31
N ALA A 50 2.20 -0.08 -4.59
CA ALA A 50 3.46 -0.71 -4.95
C ALA A 50 3.43 -1.37 -6.34
N LYS A 51 2.33 -2.06 -6.68
CA LYS A 51 2.13 -2.64 -8.02
C LYS A 51 2.12 -1.57 -9.11
N ARG A 52 1.42 -0.45 -8.89
CA ARG A 52 1.38 0.67 -9.85
C ARG A 52 2.78 1.25 -10.06
N ASN A 53 3.53 1.48 -8.98
CA ASN A 53 4.90 2.01 -9.05
C ASN A 53 5.83 1.06 -9.83
N ASN A 54 5.76 -0.25 -9.55
CA ASN A 54 6.58 -1.23 -10.27
C ASN A 54 6.23 -1.33 -11.76
N GLN A 55 4.93 -1.29 -12.11
CA GLN A 55 4.48 -1.28 -13.50
C GLN A 55 4.91 -0.01 -14.25
N GLN A 56 4.90 1.15 -13.59
CA GLN A 56 5.41 2.39 -14.19
C GLN A 56 6.91 2.32 -14.47
N SER A 57 7.69 1.77 -13.54
CA SER A 57 9.12 1.52 -13.77
C SER A 57 9.34 0.65 -15.00
N PHE A 58 8.58 -0.43 -15.15
CA PHE A 58 8.68 -1.30 -16.33
C PHE A 58 8.31 -0.56 -17.63
N ASN A 59 7.18 0.14 -17.65
CA ASN A 59 6.70 0.85 -18.84
C ASN A 59 7.63 1.99 -19.27
N ASN A 60 8.36 2.60 -18.34
CA ASN A 60 9.33 3.65 -18.66
C ASN A 60 10.65 3.12 -19.23
N ILE A 61 10.93 1.82 -19.15
CA ILE A 61 12.13 1.21 -19.76
C ILE A 61 11.96 1.05 -21.27
N PHE A 62 10.74 0.89 -21.76
CA PHE A 62 10.43 0.63 -23.18
C PHE A 62 9.82 1.85 -23.91
N LYS A 63 9.95 3.04 -23.33
CA LYS A 63 9.62 4.33 -23.97
C LYS A 63 10.90 5.04 -24.36
#